data_AF-A0A244EY40-F1
#
_entry.id   AF-A0A244EY40-F1
#
_cell.length_a   1.000
_cell.length_b   1.000
_cell.length_c   1.000
_cell.angle_alpha   90.00
_cell.angle_beta   90.00
_cell.angle_gamma   90.00
#
_symmetry.space_group_name_H-M   'P 1'
#
loop_
_entity.id
_entity.type
_entity.pdbx_description
1 polymer ?
#
loop_
_entity_poly.entity_id
_entity_poly.type
_entity_poly.pdbx_seq_one_letter_code
_entity_poly.pdbx_strand_id
1 'polypeptide(L)'
;MNQLSTALREDLLEVLDEVSTLMSAAYAQLSSLPDNHPLAQSGLEKGAEIVLDYIAHGEAGVALEHLFYMIKEPSLAISARSAEKLARVAKVFEIPLNWRS
;
A
#
# COMPACT_ATOMS: atom_id res chain seq x y z
N MET A 1 -8.34 9.77 19.65
CA MET A 1 -8.73 9.10 18.39
C MET A 1 -8.44 10.08 17.27
N ASN A 2 -7.37 9.86 16.52
CA ASN A 2 -6.93 10.80 15.49
C ASN A 2 -7.86 10.62 14.28
N GLN A 3 -8.90 11.45 14.15
CA GLN A 3 -9.70 11.47 12.94
C GLN A 3 -8.76 11.76 11.78
N LEU A 4 -8.76 10.88 10.78
CA LEU A 4 -8.04 11.15 9.55
C LEU A 4 -8.53 12.46 8.97
N SER A 5 -7.62 13.39 8.71
CA SER A 5 -8.00 14.52 7.87
C SER A 5 -8.40 13.99 6.50
N THR A 6 -9.41 14.60 5.87
CA THR A 6 -9.86 14.22 4.53
C THR A 6 -8.70 14.13 3.54
N ALA A 7 -7.73 15.04 3.65
CA ALA A 7 -6.53 15.06 2.83
C ALA A 7 -5.64 13.81 2.99
N LEU A 8 -5.46 13.30 4.22
CA LEU A 8 -4.68 12.07 4.45
C LEU A 8 -5.42 10.84 3.91
N ARG A 9 -6.75 10.85 3.97
CA ARG A 9 -7.58 9.79 3.39
C ARG A 9 -7.40 9.76 1.87
N GLU A 10 -7.51 10.92 1.24
CA GLU A 10 -7.31 11.09 -0.20
C GLU A 10 -5.91 10.67 -0.63
N ASP A 11 -4.88 11.05 0.15
CA ASP A 11 -3.51 10.61 -0.11
C ASP A 11 -3.36 9.09 -0.09
N LEU A 12 -3.94 8.40 0.90
CA LEU A 12 -3.92 6.93 0.97
C LEU A 12 -4.68 6.28 -0.20
N LEU A 13 -5.85 6.82 -0.55
CA LEU A 13 -6.66 6.28 -1.63
C LEU A 13 -6.00 6.46 -3.01
N GLU A 14 -5.39 7.62 -3.26
CA GLU A 14 -4.65 7.85 -4.51
C GLU A 14 -3.43 6.94 -4.63
N VAL A 15 -2.69 6.72 -3.54
CA VAL A 15 -1.58 5.77 -3.54
C VAL A 15 -2.08 4.35 -3.76
N LEU A 16 -3.18 3.97 -3.10
CA LEU A 16 -3.76 2.64 -3.23
C LEU A 16 -4.18 2.34 -4.68
N ASP A 17 -4.75 3.32 -5.39
CA ASP A 17 -5.13 3.17 -6.80
C ASP A 17 -3.93 2.81 -7.70
N GLU A 18 -2.82 3.55 -7.54
CA GLU A 18 -1.58 3.25 -8.27
C GLU A 18 -1.01 1.88 -7.89
N VAL A 19 -0.88 1.60 -6.59
CA VAL A 19 -0.34 0.32 -6.09
C VAL A 19 -1.19 -0.86 -6.56
N SER A 20 -2.52 -0.74 -6.54
CA SER A 20 -3.44 -1.78 -7.01
C SER A 20 -3.27 -2.04 -8.51
N THR A 21 -3.09 -0.97 -9.29
CA THR A 21 -2.80 -1.09 -10.73
C THR A 21 -1.48 -1.84 -10.98
N LEU A 22 -0.43 -1.48 -10.25
CA LEU A 22 0.88 -2.15 -10.35
C LEU A 22 0.83 -3.61 -9.89
N MET A 23 0.13 -3.90 -8.80
CA MET A 23 -0.10 -5.27 -8.31
C MET A 23 -0.83 -6.12 -9.34
N SER A 24 -1.91 -5.59 -9.92
CA SER A 24 -2.67 -6.27 -10.98
C SER A 24 -1.79 -6.58 -12.18
N ALA A 25 -0.96 -5.63 -12.62
CA ALA A 25 0.01 -5.85 -13.68
C ALA A 25 1.09 -6.88 -13.31
N ALA A 26 1.51 -6.93 -12.05
CA ALA A 26 2.48 -7.91 -11.56
C ALA A 26 1.90 -9.34 -11.54
N TYR A 27 0.65 -9.50 -11.07
CA TYR A 27 -0.06 -10.79 -11.14
C TYR A 27 -0.34 -11.23 -12.58
N ALA A 28 -0.74 -10.32 -13.46
CA ALA A 28 -1.04 -10.63 -14.86
C ALA A 28 0.18 -11.13 -15.66
N GLN A 29 1.39 -10.79 -15.23
CA GLN A 29 2.63 -11.28 -15.84
C GLN A 29 2.97 -12.72 -15.43
N LEU A 30 2.27 -13.28 -14.45
CA LEU A 30 2.47 -14.64 -13.98
C LEU A 30 1.41 -15.57 -14.56
N SER A 31 1.85 -16.59 -15.29
CA SER A 31 0.96 -17.66 -15.78
C SER A 31 0.56 -18.65 -14.68
N SER A 32 1.40 -18.77 -13.65
CA SER A 32 1.17 -19.51 -12.41
C SER A 32 1.99 -18.84 -11.33
N LEU A 33 1.47 -18.81 -10.09
CA LEU A 33 2.15 -18.21 -8.95
C LEU A 33 2.78 -19.31 -8.08
N PRO A 34 4.12 -19.48 -8.10
CA PRO A 34 4.79 -20.43 -7.22
C PRO A 34 4.63 -20.05 -5.76
N ASP A 35 4.54 -21.03 -4.85
CA ASP A 35 4.37 -20.79 -3.41
C ASP A 35 5.54 -19.98 -2.79
N ASN A 36 6.73 -20.03 -3.39
CA ASN A 36 7.91 -19.28 -2.94
C ASN A 36 8.05 -17.89 -3.57
N HIS A 37 7.07 -17.48 -4.40
CA HIS A 37 7.10 -16.18 -5.05
C HIS A 37 6.66 -15.06 -4.07
N PRO A 38 7.27 -13.86 -4.10
CA PRO A 38 6.87 -12.77 -3.20
C PRO A 38 5.37 -12.42 -3.28
N LEU A 39 4.78 -12.45 -4.47
CA LEU A 39 3.33 -12.24 -4.67
C LEU A 39 2.43 -13.35 -4.09
N ALA A 40 2.97 -14.52 -3.72
CA ALA A 40 2.23 -15.60 -3.06
C ALA A 40 2.02 -15.34 -1.56
N GLN A 41 2.64 -14.30 -1.02
CA GLN A 41 2.50 -13.95 0.38
C GLN A 41 1.06 -13.52 0.70
N SER A 42 0.63 -13.87 1.91
CA SER A 42 -0.74 -13.61 2.38
C SER A 42 -1.04 -12.12 2.45
N GLY A 43 -2.21 -11.73 1.93
CA GLY A 43 -2.68 -10.35 2.00
C GLY A 43 -2.20 -9.44 0.87
N LEU A 44 -1.48 -9.97 -0.14
CA LEU A 44 -1.11 -9.22 -1.34
C LEU A 44 -2.19 -9.26 -2.43
N GLU A 45 -2.76 -10.43 -2.71
CA GLU A 45 -3.77 -10.61 -3.78
C GLU A 45 -5.01 -9.74 -3.52
N LYS A 46 -5.45 -9.70 -2.25
CA LYS A 46 -6.57 -8.87 -1.78
C LYS A 46 -6.10 -7.62 -1.02
N GLY A 47 -4.87 -7.19 -1.25
CA GLY A 47 -4.27 -6.10 -0.48
C GLY A 47 -5.07 -4.80 -0.54
N ALA A 48 -5.71 -4.53 -1.68
CA ALA A 48 -6.57 -3.36 -1.82
C ALA A 48 -7.82 -3.40 -0.93
N GLU A 49 -8.50 -4.54 -0.87
CA GLU A 49 -9.66 -4.73 0.03
C GLU A 49 -9.25 -4.54 1.49
N ILE A 50 -8.09 -5.09 1.88
CA ILE A 50 -7.52 -4.98 3.22
C ILE A 50 -7.22 -3.51 3.58
N VAL A 51 -6.55 -2.77 2.69
CA VAL A 51 -6.23 -1.35 2.91
C VAL A 51 -7.50 -0.51 3.03
N LEU A 52 -8.50 -0.75 2.16
CA LEU A 52 -9.78 -0.04 2.21
C LEU A 52 -10.52 -0.31 3.53
N ASP A 53 -10.47 -1.53 4.03
CA ASP A 53 -11.09 -1.89 5.31
C ASP A 53 -10.44 -1.13 6.48
N TYR A 54 -9.10 -1.09 6.54
CA TYR A 54 -8.38 -0.30 7.55
C TYR A 54 -8.73 1.20 7.47
N ILE A 55 -8.80 1.77 6.25
CA ILE A 55 -9.20 3.17 6.06
C ILE A 55 -10.64 3.40 6.55
N ALA A 56 -11.56 2.47 6.28
CA ALA A 56 -12.95 2.56 6.71
C ALA A 56 -13.11 2.51 8.23
N HIS A 57 -12.27 1.73 8.91
CA HIS A 57 -12.25 1.61 10.37
C HIS A 57 -11.41 2.71 11.07
N GLY A 58 -10.81 3.63 10.32
CA GLY A 58 -9.98 4.71 10.87
C GLY A 58 -8.57 4.27 11.29
N GLU A 59 -8.14 3.09 10.84
CA GLU A 59 -6.85 2.46 11.11
C GLU A 59 -5.81 2.82 10.04
N ALA A 60 -5.70 4.10 9.70
CA ALA A 60 -4.86 4.53 8.59
C ALA A 60 -3.35 4.31 8.78
N GLY A 61 -2.87 4.21 10.01
CA GLY A 61 -1.48 3.77 10.27
C GLY A 61 -1.26 2.34 9.77
N VAL A 62 -2.22 1.45 10.05
CA VAL A 62 -2.19 0.04 9.59
C VAL A 62 -2.37 -0.01 8.07
N ALA A 63 -3.26 0.82 7.51
CA ALA A 63 -3.41 0.97 6.07
C ALA A 63 -2.09 1.38 5.38
N LEU A 64 -1.36 2.32 5.98
CA LEU A 64 -0.06 2.76 5.49
C LEU A 64 0.98 1.63 5.54
N GLU A 65 1.06 0.89 6.64
CA GLU A 65 1.97 -0.25 6.77
C GLU A 65 1.66 -1.35 5.75
N HIS A 66 0.37 -1.61 5.49
CA HIS A 66 -0.03 -2.59 4.48
C HIS A 66 0.32 -2.12 3.05
N LEU A 67 0.18 -0.82 2.75
CA LEU A 67 0.68 -0.26 1.49
C LEU A 67 2.19 -0.41 1.34
N PHE A 68 2.95 -0.15 2.40
CA PHE A 68 4.41 -0.37 2.38
C PHE A 68 4.77 -1.82 2.12
N TYR A 69 4.04 -2.75 2.72
CA TYR A 69 4.18 -4.17 2.46
C TYR A 69 3.88 -4.52 0.99
N MET A 70 2.76 -4.04 0.44
CA MET A 70 2.39 -4.23 -0.96
C MET A 70 3.40 -3.65 -1.95
N ILE A 71 4.12 -2.58 -1.58
CA ILE A 71 5.15 -1.98 -2.42
C ILE A 71 6.47 -2.75 -2.30
N LYS A 72 6.87 -3.09 -1.08
CA LYS A 72 8.18 -3.68 -0.78
C LYS A 72 8.30 -5.11 -1.26
N GLU A 73 7.30 -5.94 -0.96
CA GLU A 73 7.37 -7.39 -1.20
C GLU A 73 7.55 -7.72 -2.70
N PRO A 74 6.79 -7.14 -3.63
CA PRO A 74 6.99 -7.35 -5.06
C PRO A 74 7.98 -6.34 -5.68
N SER A 75 8.58 -5.46 -4.87
CA SER A 75 9.47 -4.37 -5.34
C SER A 75 8.81 -3.47 -6.39
N LEU A 76 7.60 -2.99 -6.11
CA LEU A 76 6.85 -2.11 -7.03
C LEU A 76 7.52 -0.74 -7.18
N ALA A 77 7.66 -0.30 -8.44
CA ALA A 77 8.14 1.04 -8.77
C ALA A 77 6.98 2.04 -8.77
N ILE A 78 6.68 2.64 -7.61
CA ILE A 78 5.66 3.70 -7.52
C ILE A 78 6.19 5.04 -8.03
N SER A 79 5.27 5.90 -8.46
CA SER A 79 5.56 7.26 -8.89
C SER A 79 6.13 8.14 -7.77
N ALA A 80 6.88 9.19 -8.15
CA ALA A 80 7.36 10.20 -7.22
C ALA A 80 6.20 10.87 -6.45
N ARG A 81 5.06 11.10 -7.12
CA ARG A 81 3.85 11.67 -6.51
C ARG A 81 3.32 10.78 -5.39
N SER A 82 3.17 9.48 -5.62
CA SER A 82 2.72 8.54 -4.58
C SER A 82 3.72 8.39 -3.46
N ALA A 83 5.02 8.44 -3.78
CA ALA A 83 6.07 8.44 -2.77
C ALA A 83 6.01 9.68 -1.85
N GLU A 84 5.71 10.86 -2.39
CA GLU A 84 5.54 12.10 -1.60
C GLU A 84 4.29 12.04 -0.71
N LYS A 85 3.19 11.47 -1.22
CA LYS A 85 1.95 11.25 -0.45
C LYS A 85 2.21 10.30 0.71
N LEU A 86 2.84 9.15 0.44
CA LEU A 86 3.25 8.21 1.49
C LEU A 86 4.14 8.86 2.53
N ALA A 87 5.11 9.69 2.12
CA ALA A 87 5.98 10.39 3.05
C ALA A 87 5.22 11.37 3.95
N ARG A 88 4.19 12.04 3.42
CA ARG A 88 3.32 12.93 4.18
C ARG A 88 2.49 12.17 5.21
N VAL A 89 1.87 11.06 4.80
CA VAL A 89 1.05 10.23 5.69
C VAL A 89 1.93 9.61 6.79
N ALA A 90 3.08 9.05 6.42
CA ALA A 90 4.04 8.47 7.35
C ALA A 90 4.51 9.47 8.41
N LYS A 91 4.78 10.71 8.01
CA LYS A 91 5.16 11.79 8.94
C LYS A 91 4.07 12.08 9.97
N VAL A 92 2.79 12.03 9.60
CA VAL A 92 1.68 12.28 10.53
C VAL A 92 1.53 11.14 11.55
N PHE A 93 1.78 9.91 11.13
CA PHE A 93 1.70 8.73 12.00
C PHE A 93 3.00 8.41 12.73
N GLU A 94 4.06 9.18 12.49
CA GLU A 94 5.42 8.92 13.02
C GLU A 94 5.94 7.53 12.63
N ILE A 95 5.49 7.01 11.49
CA ILE A 95 5.89 5.71 10.95
C ILE A 95 7.12 5.91 10.05
N PRO A 96 8.21 5.13 10.21
CA PRO A 96 9.37 5.22 9.35
C PRO A 96 9.06 4.74 7.92
N LEU A 97 9.71 5.35 6.92
CA LEU A 97 9.59 4.96 5.50
C LEU A 97 10.29 3.62 5.24
N ASN A 98 9.66 2.53 5.63
CA ASN A 98 10.23 1.18 5.59
C ASN A 98 10.09 0.46 4.23
N TRP A 99 9.50 1.12 3.23
CA TRP A 99 9.30 0.61 1.86
C TRP A 99 10.46 0.93 0.91
N ARG A 100 11.29 1.92 1.24
CA ARG A 100 12.53 2.22 0.50
C ARG A 100 13.66 1.41 1.13
N SER A 101 14.17 0.42 0.38
CA SER A 101 15.39 -0.32 0.76
C SER A 101 16.62 0.36 0.17
#